data_AF-A0A8J6Z868-F1
#
_entry.id   AF-A0A8J6Z868-F1
#
_cell.length_a   1.000
_cell.length_b   1.000
_cell.length_c   1.000
_cell.angle_alpha   90.00
_cell.angle_beta   90.00
_cell.angle_gamma   90.00
#
_symmetry.space_group_name_H-M   'P 1'
#
loop_
_entity.id
_entity.type
_entity.pdbx_description
1 polymer ?
#
loop_
_entity_poly.entity_id
_entity_poly.type
_entity_poly.pdbx_seq_one_letter_code
_entity_poly.pdbx_strand_id
1 'polypeptide(L)'
;MSLYNKIFTTEGRLNRKRYLIYMLAFAAVMAGTKFTMSCMATLLTGDPNGALVMAITLMLALIAGAGNVMMIIRRLHDIGKSGYFTLLVFVPVIGAIFSIALFFIPGQVGWNEYGSDPLAE
;
A
#
# COMPACT_ATOMS: atom_id res chain seq x y z
N MET A 1 9.70 9.55 -14.96
CA MET A 1 9.67 8.30 -14.17
C MET A 1 8.37 7.55 -14.40
N SER A 2 8.42 6.30 -14.85
CA SER A 2 7.25 5.44 -15.12
C SER A 2 6.45 5.15 -13.83
N LEU A 3 5.13 4.94 -13.95
CA LEU A 3 4.23 4.61 -12.83
C LEU A 3 4.68 3.32 -12.12
N TYR A 4 5.18 2.34 -12.87
CA TYR A 4 5.73 1.10 -12.34
C TYR A 4 6.84 1.37 -11.30
N ASN A 5 7.83 2.20 -11.66
CA ASN A 5 8.93 2.56 -10.76
C ASN A 5 8.48 3.39 -9.55
N LYS A 6 7.29 3.98 -9.55
CA LYS A 6 6.77 4.71 -8.39
C LYS A 6 6.15 3.79 -7.35
N ILE A 7 5.58 2.66 -7.80
CA ILE A 7 4.78 1.74 -6.99
C ILE A 7 5.59 0.49 -6.63
N PHE A 8 6.33 -0.06 -7.59
CA PHE A 8 7.03 -1.34 -7.47
C PHE A 8 8.55 -1.18 -7.33
N THR A 9 8.98 -0.27 -6.45
CA THR A 9 10.40 -0.14 -6.08
C THR A 9 10.53 -0.05 -4.57
N THR A 10 11.62 -0.60 -4.04
CA THR A 10 12.04 -0.47 -2.64
C THR A 10 13.02 0.66 -2.42
N GLU A 11 13.58 1.19 -3.51
CA GLU A 11 14.64 2.19 -3.45
C GLU A 11 14.12 3.60 -3.15
N GLY A 12 14.93 4.33 -2.40
CA GLY A 12 14.65 5.71 -2.02
C GLY A 12 13.62 5.85 -0.91
N ARG A 13 13.10 7.07 -0.79
CA ARG A 13 12.25 7.50 0.33
C ARG A 13 10.86 7.90 -0.16
N LEU A 14 9.86 7.72 0.70
CA LEU A 14 8.49 8.11 0.43
C LEU A 14 7.95 8.98 1.56
N ASN A 15 7.63 10.24 1.24
CA ASN A 15 7.06 11.16 2.21
C ASN A 15 5.63 10.76 2.63
N ARG A 16 5.18 11.28 3.78
CA ARG A 16 3.85 10.99 4.36
C ARG A 16 2.68 11.31 3.42
N LYS A 17 2.76 12.38 2.63
CA LYS A 17 1.68 12.82 1.73
C LYS A 17 1.50 11.84 0.57
N ARG A 18 2.59 11.45 -0.10
CA ARG A 18 2.56 10.48 -1.21
C ARG A 18 2.16 9.09 -0.69
N TYR A 19 2.67 8.69 0.48
CA TYR A 19 2.25 7.45 1.14
C TYR A 19 0.73 7.42 1.37
N LEU A 20 0.14 8.50 1.91
CA LEU A 20 -1.30 8.60 2.13
C LEU A 20 -2.09 8.55 0.82
N ILE A 21 -1.69 9.34 -0.18
CA ILE A 21 -2.38 9.36 -1.48
C ILE A 21 -2.38 7.97 -2.12
N TYR A 22 -1.24 7.27 -2.10
CA TYR A 22 -1.18 5.95 -2.69
C TYR A 22 -1.97 4.92 -1.88
N MET A 23 -1.91 4.95 -0.55
CA MET A 23 -2.73 4.06 0.28
C MET A 23 -4.23 4.27 0.01
N LEU A 24 -4.69 5.52 -0.06
CA LEU A 24 -6.08 5.85 -0.37
C LEU A 24 -6.46 5.44 -1.80
N ALA A 25 -5.59 5.67 -2.79
CA ALA A 25 -5.84 5.26 -4.16
C ALA A 25 -5.95 3.74 -4.28
N PHE A 26 -5.04 2.99 -3.65
CA PHE A 26 -5.11 1.52 -3.61
C PHE A 26 -6.38 1.02 -2.92
N ALA A 27 -6.75 1.61 -1.77
CA ALA A 27 -7.97 1.26 -1.06
C ALA A 27 -9.22 1.54 -1.90
N ALA A 28 -9.28 2.68 -2.58
CA ALA A 28 -10.39 3.06 -3.44
C ALA A 28 -10.53 2.13 -4.65
N VAL A 29 -9.43 1.79 -5.33
CA VAL A 29 -9.44 0.85 -6.46
C VAL A 29 -9.92 -0.53 -6.01
N MET A 30 -9.38 -1.05 -4.91
CA MET A 30 -9.79 -2.36 -4.36
C MET A 30 -11.26 -2.38 -3.95
N ALA A 31 -11.74 -1.34 -3.26
CA ALA A 31 -13.13 -1.22 -2.84
C ALA A 31 -14.08 -1.11 -4.03
N GLY A 32 -13.72 -0.27 -5.03
CA GLY A 32 -14.50 -0.08 -6.25
C GLY A 32 -14.63 -1.38 -7.05
N THR A 33 -13.52 -2.09 -7.29
CA THR A 33 -13.56 -3.36 -8.03
C THR A 33 -14.33 -4.45 -7.28
N LYS A 34 -14.14 -4.58 -5.96
CA LYS A 34 -14.92 -5.55 -5.17
C LYS A 34 -16.41 -5.23 -5.23
N PHE A 35 -16.78 -3.96 -5.08
CA PHE A 35 -18.17 -3.53 -5.12
C PHE A 35 -18.83 -3.83 -6.47
N THR A 36 -18.21 -3.45 -7.59
CA THR A 36 -18.77 -3.69 -8.93
C THR A 36 -18.91 -5.18 -9.23
N MET A 37 -17.91 -5.99 -8.87
CA MET A 37 -17.93 -7.44 -9.07
C MET A 37 -18.98 -8.13 -8.21
N SER A 38 -19.11 -7.75 -6.93
CA SER A 38 -20.15 -8.31 -6.05
C SER A 38 -21.56 -7.93 -6.49
N CYS A 39 -21.78 -6.70 -6.96
CA CYS A 39 -23.07 -6.29 -7.53
C CYS A 39 -23.41 -7.12 -8.77
N MET A 40 -22.46 -7.30 -9.69
CA MET A 40 -22.67 -8.10 -10.89
C MET A 40 -22.94 -9.58 -10.57
N ALA A 41 -22.19 -10.16 -9.64
CA ALA A 41 -22.39 -11.55 -9.23
C ALA A 41 -23.76 -11.76 -8.55
N THR A 42 -24.19 -10.82 -7.71
CA THR A 42 -25.53 -10.86 -7.10
C THR A 42 -26.63 -10.87 -8.16
N LEU A 43 -26.50 -10.07 -9.22
CA LEU A 43 -27.49 -10.01 -10.30
C LEU A 43 -27.54 -11.28 -11.15
N LEU A 44 -26.39 -11.94 -11.38
CA LEU A 44 -26.29 -13.11 -12.25
C LEU A 44 -26.57 -14.43 -11.53
N THR A 45 -26.10 -14.58 -10.29
CA THR A 45 -26.12 -15.86 -9.57
C THR A 45 -26.80 -15.78 -8.21
N GLY A 46 -27.19 -14.59 -7.75
CA GLY A 46 -27.72 -14.37 -6.40
C GLY A 46 -26.68 -14.46 -5.29
N ASP A 47 -25.41 -14.72 -5.62
CA ASP A 47 -24.31 -14.85 -4.67
C ASP A 47 -23.26 -13.74 -4.87
N PRO A 48 -23.17 -12.75 -3.97
CA PRO A 48 -22.19 -11.65 -4.05
C PRO A 48 -20.73 -12.10 -3.90
N ASN A 49 -20.49 -13.32 -3.40
CA ASN A 49 -19.17 -13.88 -3.12
C ASN A 49 -18.89 -15.15 -3.95
N GLY A 50 -19.51 -15.28 -5.12
CA GLY A 50 -19.25 -16.42 -6.00
C GLY A 50 -17.75 -16.63 -6.28
N ALA A 51 -17.36 -17.87 -6.56
CA ALA A 51 -15.95 -18.28 -6.65
C ALA A 51 -15.09 -17.40 -7.59
N LEU A 52 -15.65 -16.92 -8.70
CA LEU A 52 -14.96 -16.01 -9.62
C LEU A 52 -14.67 -14.63 -9.00
N VAL A 53 -15.62 -14.07 -8.25
CA VAL A 53 -15.43 -12.79 -7.54
C VAL A 53 -14.33 -12.95 -6.50
N MET A 54 -14.35 -14.05 -5.73
CA MET A 54 -13.31 -14.34 -4.75
C MET A 54 -11.93 -14.49 -5.40
N ALA A 55 -11.83 -15.25 -6.49
CA ALA A 55 -10.57 -15.48 -7.19
C ALA A 55 -9.97 -14.17 -7.75
N ILE A 56 -10.79 -13.35 -8.40
CA ILE A 56 -10.34 -12.06 -8.96
C ILE A 56 -9.95 -11.09 -7.83
N THR A 57 -10.76 -11.00 -6.78
CA THR A 57 -10.48 -10.13 -5.63
C THR A 57 -9.19 -10.54 -4.93
N LEU A 58 -8.94 -11.84 -4.77
CA LEU A 58 -7.69 -12.36 -4.19
C LEU A 58 -6.49 -12.02 -5.07
N MET A 59 -6.56 -12.25 -6.38
CA MET A 59 -5.47 -11.91 -7.31
C MET A 59 -5.12 -10.42 -7.26
N LEU A 60 -6.13 -9.55 -7.27
CA LEU A 60 -5.93 -8.11 -7.14
C LEU A 60 -5.34 -7.73 -5.78
N ALA A 61 -5.80 -8.37 -4.70
CA ALA A 61 -5.28 -8.13 -3.36
C ALA A 61 -3.80 -8.50 -3.25
N LEU A 62 -3.34 -9.56 -3.92
CA LEU A 62 -1.93 -9.95 -3.93
C LEU A 62 -1.06 -8.92 -4.66
N ILE A 63 -1.49 -8.45 -5.84
CA ILE A 63 -0.77 -7.43 -6.61
C ILE A 63 -0.72 -6.11 -5.83
N ALA A 64 -1.87 -5.66 -5.30
CA ALA A 64 -1.96 -4.46 -4.50
C ALA A 64 -1.15 -4.57 -3.20
N GLY A 65 -1.16 -5.75 -2.57
CA GLY A 65 -0.39 -6.06 -1.36
C GLY A 65 1.11 -5.93 -1.58
N ALA A 66 1.62 -6.46 -2.70
CA ALA A 66 3.03 -6.30 -3.08
C ALA A 66 3.43 -4.82 -3.22
N GLY A 67 2.60 -4.01 -3.91
CA GLY A 67 2.83 -2.57 -4.01
C GLY A 67 2.77 -1.87 -2.64
N ASN A 68 1.83 -2.26 -1.78
CA ASN A 68 1.68 -1.72 -0.43
C ASN A 68 2.93 -1.95 0.43
N VAL A 69 3.45 -3.18 0.41
CA VAL A 69 4.70 -3.56 1.09
C VAL A 69 5.86 -2.67 0.62
N MET A 70 6.03 -2.49 -0.69
CA MET A 70 7.11 -1.67 -1.24
C MET A 70 6.99 -0.19 -0.83
N MET A 71 5.77 0.34 -0.76
CA MET A 71 5.54 1.71 -0.27
C MET A 71 5.84 1.87 1.22
N ILE A 72 5.51 0.87 2.05
CA ILE A 72 5.82 0.87 3.48
C ILE A 72 7.34 0.80 3.69
N ILE A 73 8.05 -0.03 2.93
CA ILE A 73 9.53 -0.09 2.98
C ILE A 73 10.12 1.30 2.74
N ARG A 74 9.71 2.00 1.68
CA ARG A 74 10.18 3.36 1.39
C ARG A 74 9.75 4.39 2.42
N ARG A 75 8.61 4.18 3.07
CA ARG A 75 8.15 5.01 4.17
C ARG A 75 8.99 4.81 5.43
N LEU A 76 9.41 3.57 5.69
CA LEU A 76 10.35 3.23 6.75
C LEU A 76 11.73 3.83 6.50
N HIS A 77 12.20 3.76 5.26
CA HIS A 77 13.43 4.42 4.83
C HIS A 77 13.37 5.94 5.07
N ASP A 78 12.22 6.57 4.84
CA ASP A 78 12.04 8.01 5.10
C ASP A 78 12.16 8.38 6.59
N ILE A 79 11.81 7.48 7.50
CA ILE A 79 11.98 7.68 8.95
C ILE A 79 13.30 7.10 9.49
N GLY A 80 14.21 6.66 8.61
CA GLY A 80 15.51 6.09 8.97
C GLY A 80 15.42 4.71 9.63
N LYS A 81 14.40 3.91 9.28
CA LYS A 81 14.22 2.53 9.77
C LYS A 81 14.40 1.54 8.63
N SER A 82 14.88 0.35 8.97
CA SER A 82 15.04 -0.74 8.00
C SER A 82 13.70 -1.24 7.46
N GLY A 83 13.66 -1.63 6.18
CA GLY A 83 12.48 -2.23 5.54
C GLY A 83 11.95 -3.49 6.24
N TYR A 84 12.74 -4.17 7.08
CA TYR A 84 12.30 -5.35 7.86
C TYR A 84 11.08 -5.09 8.76
N PHE A 85 10.88 -3.86 9.23
CA PHE A 85 9.68 -3.53 10.02
C PHE A 85 8.37 -3.66 9.23
N THR A 86 8.43 -3.76 7.91
CA THR A 86 7.26 -4.02 7.06
C THR A 86 6.61 -5.36 7.37
N LEU A 87 7.35 -6.32 7.94
CA LEU A 87 6.80 -7.61 8.37
C LEU A 87 5.66 -7.47 9.40
N LEU A 88 5.62 -6.36 10.15
CA LEU A 88 4.55 -6.07 11.10
C LEU A 88 3.18 -5.95 10.43
N VAL A 89 3.13 -5.61 9.13
CA VAL A 89 1.88 -5.47 8.38
C VAL A 89 1.17 -6.81 8.15
N PHE A 90 1.89 -7.93 8.23
CA PHE A 90 1.28 -9.27 8.11
C PHE A 90 0.57 -9.72 9.39
N VAL A 91 0.71 -9.00 10.50
CA VAL A 91 -0.03 -9.27 11.74
C VAL A 91 -1.28 -8.37 11.74
N PRO A 92 -2.52 -8.88 11.73
CA PRO A 92 -3.70 -8.08 11.42
C PRO A 92 -3.89 -6.81 12.26
N VAL A 93 -3.87 -6.96 13.60
CA VAL A 93 -4.10 -5.84 14.52
C VAL A 93 -2.88 -4.93 14.58
N ILE A 94 -1.69 -5.52 14.70
CA ILE A 94 -0.43 -4.77 14.82
C ILE A 94 -0.15 -4.01 13.52
N GLY A 95 -0.37 -4.63 12.37
CA GLY A 95 -0.16 -4.09 11.04
C GLY A 95 -1.07 -2.90 10.74
N ALA A 96 -2.34 -2.96 11.17
CA ALA A 96 -3.25 -1.83 11.07
C ALA A 96 -2.76 -0.64 11.91
N ILE A 97 -2.44 -0.88 13.19
CA ILE A 97 -1.92 0.16 14.10
C ILE A 97 -0.60 0.74 13.57
N PHE A 98 0.30 -0.11 13.10
CA PHE A 98 1.60 0.27 12.55
C PHE A 98 1.45 1.13 11.29
N SER A 99 0.59 0.73 10.35
CA SER A 99 0.33 1.51 9.13
C SER A 99 -0.25 2.88 9.46
N ILE A 100 -1.15 2.96 10.46
CA ILE A 100 -1.69 4.22 10.96
C ILE A 100 -0.59 5.07 11.60
N ALA A 101 0.27 4.48 12.44
CA ALA A 101 1.36 5.19 13.10
C ALA A 101 2.33 5.85 12.09
N LEU A 102 2.61 5.18 10.95
CA LEU A 102 3.47 5.72 9.89
C LEU A 102 2.98 7.04 9.27
N PHE A 103 1.70 7.41 9.45
CA PHE A 103 1.18 8.71 9.05
C PHE A 103 1.60 9.86 9.96
N PHE A 104 1.74 9.58 11.25
CA PHE A 104 1.99 10.61 12.25
C PHE A 104 3.48 10.86 12.50
N ILE A 105 4.33 9.89 12.18
CA ILE A 105 5.78 9.99 12.39
C ILE A 105 6.39 10.89 11.30
N PRO A 106 7.11 11.98 11.60
CA PRO A 106 7.79 12.77 10.57
C PRO A 106 8.98 11.99 9.95
N GLY A 107 9.27 12.23 8.67
CA GLY A 107 10.50 11.74 8.03
C GLY A 107 11.73 12.48 8.55
N GLN A 108 12.91 11.89 8.34
CA GLN A 108 14.19 12.53 8.66
C GLN A 108 14.47 13.71 7.72
N VAL A 109 14.94 14.83 8.25
CA VAL A 109 15.28 16.00 7.43
C VAL A 109 16.67 15.81 6.82
N GLY A 110 16.82 16.13 5.53
CA GLY A 110 18.10 16.05 4.85
C GLY A 110 18.46 14.63 4.40
N TRP A 111 19.75 14.37 4.20
CA TRP A 111 20.23 13.09 3.64
C TRP A 111 20.25 11.99 4.70
N ASN A 112 19.85 10.77 4.33
CA ASN A 112 20.02 9.58 5.15
C ASN A 112 20.54 8.40 4.32
N GLU A 113 20.77 7.24 4.93
CA GLU A 113 21.32 6.04 4.28
C GLU A 113 20.51 5.56 3.05
N TYR A 114 19.26 5.99 2.93
CA TYR A 114 18.34 5.64 1.84
C TYR A 114 18.17 6.75 0.80
N GLY A 115 18.94 7.85 0.91
CA GLY A 115 19.01 8.93 -0.09
C GLY A 115 18.58 10.30 0.43
N SER A 116 18.45 11.24 -0.53
CA SER A 116 18.08 12.63 -0.28
C SER A 116 16.64 12.78 0.23
N ASP A 117 16.40 13.89 0.93
CA ASP A 117 15.08 14.23 1.44
C ASP A 117 14.06 14.32 0.29
N PRO A 118 12.95 13.55 0.33
CA PRO A 118 11.91 13.58 -0.70
C PRO A 118 11.12 14.91 -0.73
N LEU A 119 11.38 15.85 0.17
CA LEU A 119 10.85 17.22 0.14
C LEU A 119 11.83 18.25 -0.47
N ALA A 120 13.10 17.86 -0.66
CA ALA A 120 14.11 18.70 -1.30
C ALA A 120 14.17 18.51 -2.84
N GLU A 121 13.45 17.52 -3.37
CA GLU A 121 13.13 17.34 -4.79
C GLU A 121 11.90 18.15 -5.22
#